data_AF-A0A9E0IP94-F1
#
_entry.id   AF-A0A9E0IP94-F1
#
_cell.length_a   1.000
_cell.length_b   1.000
_cell.length_c   1.000
_cell.angle_alpha   90.00
_cell.angle_beta   90.00
_cell.angle_gamma   90.00
#
_symmetry.space_group_name_H-M   'P 1'
#
loop_
_entity.id
_entity.type
_entity.pdbx_description
1 polymer ?
#
loop_
_entity_poly.entity_id
_entity_poly.type
_entity_poly.pdbx_seq_one_letter_code
_entity_poly.pdbx_strand_id
1 'polypeptide(L)' 'MANRLAASRSPYLRQHQDNPVDWWPWGGAAFAEAR' A
#
# COMPACT_ATOMS: atom_id res chain seq x y z
N MET A 1 -2.41 -12.59 -0.09
CA MET A 1 -2.49 -11.68 -1.24
C MET A 1 -1.74 -10.43 -0.85
N ALA A 2 -0.74 -10.01 -1.62
CA ALA A 2 0.03 -8.83 -1.29
C ALA A 2 -0.72 -7.56 -1.74
N ASN A 3 -0.87 -6.60 -0.83
CA ASN A 3 -1.43 -5.28 -1.10
C ASN A 3 -0.40 -4.38 -1.83
N ARG A 4 -0.79 -3.14 -2.12
CA ARG A 4 0.01 -2.18 -2.90
C ARG A 4 1.34 -1.80 -2.25
N LEU A 5 1.53 -2.06 -0.95
CA LEU A 5 2.80 -1.79 -0.27
C LEU A 5 3.94 -2.71 -0.71
N ALA A 6 3.66 -3.83 -1.38
CA ALA A 6 4.68 -4.72 -1.95
C ALA A 6 5.66 -4.01 -2.90
N ALA A 7 5.18 -2.96 -3.60
CA ALA A 7 5.98 -2.16 -4.53
C ALA A 7 6.75 -1.01 -3.84
N SER A 8 6.60 -0.84 -2.52
CA SER A 8 7.25 0.25 -1.80
C SER A 8 8.77 0.08 -1.75
N ARG A 9 9.51 1.18 -1.85
CA ARG A 9 10.98 1.18 -1.64
C ARG A 9 11.34 1.04 -0.15
N SER A 10 10.43 1.38 0.76
CA SER A 10 10.65 1.28 2.20
C SER A 10 10.57 -0.17 2.68
N PRO A 11 11.62 -0.72 3.32
CA PRO A 11 11.56 -2.06 3.92
C PRO A 11 10.44 -2.20 4.96
N TYR A 12 10.19 -1.14 5.75
CA TYR A 12 9.12 -1.11 6.75
C TYR A 12 7.74 -1.27 6.10
N LEU A 13 7.48 -0.56 5.00
CA LEU A 13 6.18 -0.66 4.33
C LEU A 13 5.98 -2.04 3.66
N ARG A 14 7.04 -2.62 3.08
CA ARG A 14 6.96 -3.98 2.52
C ARG A 14 6.69 -5.05 3.58
N GLN A 15 7.11 -4.84 4.83
CA GLN A 15 6.80 -5.76 5.93
C GLN A 15 5.28 -5.92 6.14
N HIS A 16 4.48 -4.93 5.73
CA HIS A 16 3.03 -4.93 5.85
C HIS A 16 2.30 -5.31 4.55
N GLN A 17 3.03 -5.80 3.54
CA GLN A 17 2.46 -6.11 2.23
C GLN A 17 1.39 -7.22 2.28
N ASP A 18 1.51 -8.18 3.21
CA ASP A 18 0.61 -9.34 3.30
C ASP A 18 -0.51 -9.14 4.34
N ASN A 19 -0.61 -7.94 4.93
CA ASN A 19 -1.71 -7.61 5.83
C ASN A 19 -3.06 -7.72 5.12
N PRO A 20 -4.12 -8.16 5.81
CA PRO A 20 -5.44 -8.37 5.21
C PRO A 20 -6.13 -7.06 4.78
N VAL A 21 -5.67 -5.93 5.31
CA VAL A 21 -6.10 -4.60 4.88
C VAL A 21 -5.37 -4.25 3.58
N ASP A 22 -6.12 -3.83 2.57
CA ASP A 22 -5.58 -3.37 1.29
C ASP A 22 -4.95 -1.97 1.43
N TRP A 23 -3.78 -1.93 2.06
CA TRP A 23 -3.08 -0.68 2.35
C TRP A 23 -2.60 0.01 1.07
N TRP A 24 -2.81 1.33 1.03
CA TRP A 24 -2.27 2.21 0.00
C TRP A 24 -1.09 3.02 0.54
N PRO A 25 -0.03 3.23 -0.26
CA PRO A 25 0.95 4.25 0.05
C PRO A 25 0.28 5.64 -0.01
N TRP A 26 0.72 6.55 0.85
CA TRP A 26 0.23 7.93 0.83
C TRP A 26 0.55 8.60 -0.51
N GLY A 27 -0.46 9.20 -1.15
CA GLY A 27 -0.30 9.92 -2.40
C GLY A 27 -1.61 10.17 -3.13
N GLY A 28 -1.53 10.91 -4.24
CA GLY A 28 -2.71 11.30 -5.02
C GLY A 28 -3.53 10.11 -5.54
N ALA A 29 -2.89 8.98 -5.86
CA ALA A 29 -3.59 7.78 -6.33
C ALA A 29 -4.58 7.22 -5.30
N ALA A 30 -4.24 7.25 -4.00
CA ALA A 30 -5.13 6.78 -2.94
C ALA A 30 -6.38 7.65 -2.83
N PHE A 31 -6.24 8.97 -2.98
CA PHE A 31 -7.37 9.90 -2.98
C PHE A 31 -8.18 9.86 -4.28
N ALA A 32 -7.54 9.61 -5.42
CA ALA A 32 -8.22 9.48 -6.71
C ALA A 32 -9.14 8.26 -6.74
N GLU A 33 -8.71 7.14 -6.15
CA GLU A 33 -9.53 5.94 -5.98
C GLU A 33 -10.75 6.18 -5.09
N ALA A 34 -10.61 7.02 -4.06
CA ALA A 34 -11.66 7.27 -3.08
C ALA A 34 -12.75 8.28 -3.53
N ARG A 35 -12.70 8.76 -4.77
CA ARG A 35 -13.67 9.72 -5.32
C ARG A 35 -14.92 9.04 -5.88
#